data_AF-A0AAV3XB82-F1
#
_entry.id   AF-A0AAV3XB82-F1
#
_cell.length_a   1.000
_cell.length_b   1.000
_cell.length_c   1.000
_cell.angle_alpha   90.00
_cell.angle_beta   90.00
_cell.angle_gamma   90.00
#
_symmetry.space_group_name_H-M   'P 1'
#
loop_
_entity.id
_entity.type
_entity.pdbx_description
1 polymer ?
#
loop_
_entity_poly.entity_id
_entity_poly.type
_entity_poly.pdbx_seq_one_letter_code
_entity_poly.pdbx_strand_id
1 'polypeptide(L)' 'MIAIELQIDDELLERIQTIATTHGCTVQELLIGIMKIVTKPEVLQNPILGMFADEPEAMEQIMSEIARDRGWSATGPYHG' A
#
# COMPACT_ATOMS: atom_id res chain seq x y z
N MET A 1 8.30 -10.90 22.31
CA MET A 1 7.47 -11.50 21.23
C MET A 1 6.03 -11.14 21.52
N ILE A 2 5.33 -10.51 20.59
CA ILE A 2 3.91 -10.17 20.74
C ILE A 2 3.15 -11.05 19.72
N ALA A 3 2.11 -11.72 20.17
CA ALA A 3 1.24 -12.55 19.34
C ALA A 3 -0.08 -11.82 19.10
N ILE A 4 -0.61 -11.93 17.89
CA ILE A 4 -1.91 -11.39 17.49
C ILE A 4 -2.73 -12.57 16.97
N GLU A 5 -3.93 -12.75 17.50
CA GLU A 5 -4.89 -13.73 17.00
C GLU A 5 -5.86 -13.02 16.05
N LEU A 6 -6.10 -13.63 14.89
CA LEU A 6 -6.97 -13.09 13.86
C LEU A 6 -8.06 -14.10 13.56
N GLN A 7 -9.33 -13.70 13.67
CA GLN A 7 -10.45 -14.49 13.17
C GLN A 7 -10.64 -14.15 11.69
N ILE A 8 -10.55 -15.15 10.83
CA ILE A 8 -10.79 -15.08 9.40
C ILE A 8 -11.62 -16.30 8.99
N ASP A 9 -12.33 -16.18 7.88
CA ASP A 9 -13.04 -17.28 7.27
C ASP A 9 -12.08 -18.24 6.54
N ASP A 10 -12.58 -19.45 6.26
CA ASP A 10 -11.81 -20.53 5.64
C ASP A 10 -11.35 -20.17 4.22
N GLU A 11 -12.18 -19.43 3.45
CA GLU A 11 -11.84 -19.01 2.09
C GLU A 11 -10.64 -18.05 2.11
N LEU A 12 -10.66 -17.07 3.01
CA LEU A 12 -9.55 -16.13 3.18
C LEU A 12 -8.27 -16.85 3.63
N LEU A 13 -8.39 -17.85 4.52
CA LEU A 13 -7.24 -18.66 4.95
C LEU A 13 -6.60 -19.41 3.78
N GLU A 14 -7.40 -20.10 2.95
CA GLU A 14 -6.89 -20.82 1.78
C GLU A 14 -6.18 -19.90 0.79
N ARG A 15 -6.74 -18.71 0.54
CA ARG A 15 -6.13 -17.71 -0.35
C ARG A 15 -4.77 -17.25 0.18
N ILE A 16 -4.67 -16.93 1.48
CA ILE A 16 -3.42 -16.49 2.10
C ILE A 16 -2.36 -17.59 2.04
N GLN A 17 -2.74 -18.85 2.31
CA GLN A 17 -1.84 -19.99 2.21
C GLN A 17 -1.35 -20.24 0.79
N THR A 18 -2.23 -20.10 -0.20
CA THR A 18 -1.89 -20.26 -1.62
C THR A 18 -0.87 -19.21 -2.06
N ILE A 19 -1.08 -17.95 -1.67
CA ILE A 19 -0.14 -16.86 -1.97
C ILE A 19 1.21 -17.15 -1.29
N ALA A 20 1.21 -17.47 0.00
CA ALA A 20 2.43 -17.75 0.75
C ALA A 20 3.24 -18.89 0.09
N THR A 21 2.58 -19.99 -0.27
CA THR A 21 3.19 -21.13 -0.97
C THR A 21 3.75 -20.73 -2.33
N THR A 22 2.98 -19.98 -3.12
CA THR A 22 3.40 -19.52 -4.46
C THR A 22 4.66 -18.66 -4.40
N HIS A 23 4.80 -17.85 -3.36
CA HIS A 23 5.94 -16.97 -3.14
C HIS A 23 7.06 -17.62 -2.29
N GLY A 24 6.91 -18.90 -1.91
CA GLY A 24 7.90 -19.63 -1.12
C GLY A 24 8.12 -19.06 0.28
N CYS A 25 7.12 -18.42 0.88
CA CYS A 25 7.19 -17.82 2.21
C CYS A 25 6.11 -18.36 3.15
N THR A 26 6.22 -18.03 4.44
CA THR A 26 5.19 -18.35 5.43
C THR A 26 4.08 -17.30 5.43
N VAL A 27 2.89 -17.68 5.93
CA VAL A 27 1.76 -16.75 6.15
C VAL A 27 2.17 -15.56 7.03
N GLN A 28 2.96 -15.81 8.07
CA GLN A 28 3.45 -14.74 8.95
C GLN A 28 4.34 -13.75 8.20
N GLU A 29 5.28 -14.23 7.38
CA GLU A 29 6.16 -13.37 6.59
C GLU A 29 5.37 -12.55 5.55
N LEU A 30 4.38 -13.19 4.91
CA LEU A 30 3.47 -12.53 3.97
C LEU A 30 2.72 -11.39 4.65
N LEU A 31 2.06 -11.66 5.80
CA LEU A 31 1.29 -10.65 6.53
C LEU A 31 2.18 -9.50 7.04
N ILE A 32 3.37 -9.80 7.56
CA ILE A 32 4.34 -8.78 7.98
C ILE A 32 4.80 -7.94 6.78
N GLY A 33 5.05 -8.56 5.63
CA GLY A 33 5.43 -7.88 4.40
C GLY A 33 4.35 -6.93 3.90
N ILE A 34 3.10 -7.39 3.86
CA ILE A 34 1.94 -6.58 3.49
C ILE A 34 1.78 -5.42 4.48
N MET A 35 1.84 -5.68 5.79
CA MET A 35 1.77 -4.64 6.82
C MET A 35 2.83 -3.56 6.59
N LYS A 36 4.09 -3.92 6.31
CA LYS A 36 5.15 -2.94 5.99
C LYS A 36 4.86 -2.11 4.74
N ILE A 37 4.10 -2.63 3.78
CA ILE A 37 3.72 -1.89 2.57
C ILE A 37 2.56 -0.93 2.89
N VAL A 38 1.53 -1.40 3.58
CA VAL A 38 0.32 -0.61 3.86
C VAL A 38 0.48 0.37 5.02
N THR A 39 1.38 0.07 5.96
CA THR A 39 1.73 0.96 7.08
C THR A 39 3.04 1.71 6.83
N LYS A 40 3.65 1.56 5.65
CA LYS A 40 4.68 2.52 5.24
C LYS A 40 3.94 3.86 5.24
N PRO A 41 4.29 4.83 6.12
CA PRO A 41 3.86 6.18 5.86
C PRO A 41 4.29 6.45 4.42
N GLU A 42 3.42 7.05 3.61
CA GLU A 42 3.87 7.62 2.34
C GLU A 42 4.97 8.61 2.70
N VAL A 43 6.19 8.11 2.77
CA VAL A 43 7.34 8.94 2.66
C VAL A 43 7.28 9.34 1.20
N LEU A 44 6.62 10.46 0.97
CA LEU A 44 6.92 11.48 -0.03
C LEU A 44 8.42 11.86 0.06
N GLN A 45 9.29 10.87 0.05
CA GLN A 45 10.71 10.96 -0.23
C GLN A 45 10.98 9.99 -1.38
N ASN A 46 10.17 10.10 -2.42
CA ASN A 46 10.76 9.97 -3.73
C ASN A 46 11.56 11.27 -3.91
N PRO A 47 12.90 11.24 -4.05
CA PRO A 47 13.69 12.45 -4.33
C PRO A 47 13.14 13.22 -5.54
N ILE A 48 12.43 12.50 -6.42
CA ILE A 48 11.68 13.00 -7.56
C ILE A 48 10.52 13.93 -7.16
N LEU A 49 9.77 13.64 -6.10
CA LEU A 49 8.67 14.50 -5.65
C LEU A 49 9.17 15.80 -5.02
N GLY A 50 10.34 15.76 -4.37
CA GLY A 50 11.03 16.96 -3.88
C GLY A 50 11.59 17.85 -5.00
N MET A 51 11.80 17.30 -6.22
CA MET A 51 12.26 18.07 -7.38
C MET A 51 11.16 18.92 -8.02
N PHE A 52 9.89 18.55 -7.85
CA PHE A 52 8.73 19.26 -8.42
C PHE A 52 7.95 20.05 -7.36
N ALA A 53 8.51 20.23 -6.17
CA ALA A 53 7.86 20.96 -5.07
C ALA A 53 7.55 22.43 -5.43
N ASP A 54 8.35 23.02 -6.32
CA ASP A 54 8.16 24.38 -6.83
C ASP A 54 7.20 24.45 -8.04
N GLU A 55 6.75 23.31 -8.56
CA GLU A 55 5.88 23.18 -9.73
C GLU A 55 4.61 22.38 -9.38
N PRO A 56 3.65 23.01 -8.66
CA PRO A 56 2.50 22.32 -8.08
C PRO A 56 1.59 21.64 -9.12
N GLU A 57 1.54 22.17 -10.34
CA GLU A 57 0.76 21.61 -11.45
C GLU A 57 1.33 20.27 -11.95
N ALA A 58 2.66 20.14 -11.98
CA ALA A 58 3.34 18.89 -12.35
C ALA A 58 3.14 17.81 -11.28
N MET A 59 3.14 18.22 -10.00
CA MET A 59 2.84 17.34 -8.87
C MET A 59 1.41 16.79 -8.95
N GLU A 60 0.43 17.64 -9.26
CA GLU A 60 -0.98 17.24 -9.39
C GLU A 60 -1.18 16.23 -10.53
N GLN A 61 -0.48 16.41 -11.66
CA GLN A 61 -0.52 15.47 -12.77
C GLN A 61 0.05 14.09 -12.39
N ILE A 62 1.21 14.05 -11.75
CA ILE A 62 1.85 12.79 -11.32
C ILE A 62 0.97 12.06 -10.31
N MET A 63 0.41 12.79 -9.34
CA MET A 63 -0.50 12.23 -8.34
C MET A 63 -1.79 11.72 -8.98
N SER A 64 -2.33 12.42 -9.98
CA SER A 64 -3.50 11.96 -10.74
C SER A 64 -3.23 10.69 -11.54
N GLU A 65 -2.04 10.54 -12.10
CA GLU A 65 -1.64 9.34 -12.84
C GLU A 65 -1.45 8.13 -11.91
N ILE A 66 -0.82 8.32 -10.76
CA ILE A 66 -0.68 7.29 -9.71
C ILE A 66 -2.05 6.88 -9.15
N ALA A 67 -2.92 7.85 -8.90
CA ALA A 67 -4.28 7.61 -8.42
C ALA A 67 -5.09 6.79 -9.43
N ARG A 68 -4.96 7.09 -10.73
CA ARG A 68 -5.62 6.36 -11.81
C ARG A 68 -5.14 4.92 -11.92
N ASP A 69 -3.83 4.68 -11.82
CA ASP A 69 -3.23 3.35 -11.88
C ASP A 69 -3.64 2.46 -10.69
N ARG A 70 -3.86 3.09 -9.53
CA ARG A 70 -4.30 2.43 -8.29
C ARG A 70 -5.81 2.36 -8.10
N GLY A 71 -6.60 2.91 -9.03
CA GLY A 71 -8.06 2.97 -8.91
C GLY A 71 -8.58 3.90 -7.82
N TRP A 72 -7.77 4.83 -7.33
CA TRP A 72 -8.18 5.87 -6.39
C TRP A 72 -8.94 6.95 -7.18
N SER A 73 -10.24 7.11 -6.92
CA SER A 73 -10.96 8.28 -7.41
C SER A 73 -10.52 9.51 -6.62
N ALA A 74 -10.24 10.61 -7.31
CA ALA A 74 -9.90 11.92 -6.75
C ALA A 74 -11.11 12.59 -6.06
N THR A 75 -11.86 11.83 -5.26
CA THR A 75 -13.02 12.25 -4.48
C THR A 75 -12.80 11.80 -3.04
N GLY A 76 -11.69 12.23 -2.43
CA GLY A 76 -11.41 12.10 -1.01
C GLY A 76 -11.17 13.50 -0.43
N PRO A 77 -11.71 13.84 0.75
CA PRO A 77 -12.02 15.21 1.12
C PRO A 77 -10.79 15.91 1.70
N TYR A 78 -10.06 16.65 0.88
CA TYR A 78 -9.15 17.67 1.38
C TYR A 78 -9.55 19.01 0.77
N HIS A 79 -10.51 19.65 1.45
CA HIS A 79 -10.68 21.10 1.41
C HIS A 79 -10.05 21.66 2.68
N GLY A 80 -9.00 22.44 2.48
CA GLY A 80 -8.34 23.29 3.46
C GLY A 80 -7.53 24.32 2.72
#